data_AF-A0A1H8SKF0-F1
#
_entry.id   AF-A0A1H8SKF0-F1
#
_cell.length_a   1.000
_cell.length_b   1.000
_cell.length_c   1.000
_cell.angle_alpha   90.00
_cell.angle_beta   90.00
_cell.angle_gamma   90.00
#
_symmetry.space_group_name_H-M   'P 1'
#
loop_
_entity.id
_entity.type
_entity.pdbx_description
1 polymer ?
#
loop_
_entity_poly.entity_id
_entity_poly.type
_entity_poly.pdbx_seq_one_letter_code
_entity_poly.pdbx_strand_id
1 'polypeptide(L)'
;MNPAPTNPASANPAGLVAPRSESKVGCLRVFIGLLAGVVSSLLLSGALVSTWTYCSDEAPGEYLAPDDGQALWLPLLLLRVLVYGAAFVAGDLLARRVCPLQRRWSRAAVALLGAFVLCAVLFAVDFSVNNGMDPGTYLRSRCPGGHLPWWPF
;
A
#
# COMPACT_ATOMS: atom_id res chain seq x y z
N MET A 1 -19.69 75.99 -3.06
CA MET A 1 -19.49 74.94 -2.04
C MET A 1 -20.27 73.72 -2.49
N ASN A 2 -19.58 72.66 -2.95
CA ASN A 2 -20.19 71.38 -3.29
C ASN A 2 -19.80 70.35 -2.22
N PRO A 3 -20.73 69.51 -1.73
CA PRO A 3 -20.43 68.49 -0.74
C PRO A 3 -19.69 67.30 -1.36
N ALA A 4 -18.89 66.64 -0.53
CA ALA A 4 -18.10 65.46 -0.86
C ALA A 4 -18.96 64.26 -1.32
N PRO A 5 -18.44 63.37 -2.18
CA PRO A 5 -19.13 62.13 -2.52
C PRO A 5 -19.09 61.16 -1.33
N THR A 6 -20.26 60.75 -0.87
CA THR A 6 -20.46 59.62 0.04
C THR A 6 -20.19 58.32 -0.71
N ASN A 7 -19.18 57.57 -0.26
CA ASN A 7 -18.99 56.16 -0.63
C ASN A 7 -19.94 55.31 0.24
N PRO A 8 -20.96 54.65 -0.33
CA PRO A 8 -21.58 53.54 0.37
C PRO A 8 -20.70 52.30 0.17
N ALA A 9 -20.18 51.81 1.29
CA ALA A 9 -19.72 50.44 1.42
C ALA A 9 -20.78 49.48 0.87
N SER A 10 -20.43 48.78 -0.21
CA SER A 10 -20.94 47.44 -0.48
C SER A 10 -19.73 46.53 -0.61
N ALA A 11 -19.12 46.25 0.54
CA ALA A 11 -18.24 45.11 0.68
C ALA A 11 -19.11 43.87 0.44
N ASN A 12 -19.09 43.36 -0.78
CA ASN A 12 -19.57 42.01 -1.06
C ASN A 12 -18.88 41.08 -0.06
N PRO A 13 -19.62 40.35 0.79
CA PRO A 13 -19.01 39.35 1.64
C PRO A 13 -18.33 38.35 0.70
N ALA A 14 -17.05 38.13 0.96
CA ALA A 14 -16.19 37.17 0.31
C ALA A 14 -17.02 35.97 -0.16
N GLY A 15 -17.10 35.82 -1.48
CA GLY A 15 -17.68 34.64 -2.08
C GLY A 15 -17.08 33.43 -1.38
N LEU A 16 -17.94 32.58 -0.83
CA LEU A 16 -17.54 31.26 -0.37
C LEU A 16 -16.86 30.58 -1.56
N VAL A 17 -15.52 30.63 -1.58
CA VAL A 17 -14.68 29.81 -2.43
C VAL A 17 -15.06 28.39 -2.05
N ALA A 18 -15.86 27.73 -2.88
CA ALA A 18 -16.17 26.33 -2.70
C ALA A 18 -14.98 25.51 -3.23
N PRO A 19 -14.20 24.81 -2.40
CA PRO A 19 -13.21 23.86 -2.87
C PRO A 19 -13.75 22.47 -2.55
N ARG A 20 -14.78 22.00 -3.27
CA ARG A 20 -15.51 20.79 -2.86
C ARG A 20 -15.42 19.58 -3.78
N SER A 21 -14.83 19.69 -4.98
CA SER A 21 -14.69 18.53 -5.88
C SER A 21 -13.30 17.90 -5.86
N GLU A 22 -12.21 18.70 -5.87
CA GLU A 22 -10.85 18.15 -5.95
C GLU A 22 -10.39 17.50 -4.64
N SER A 23 -10.78 18.05 -3.49
CA SER A 23 -10.43 17.50 -2.17
C SER A 23 -10.98 16.08 -1.95
N LYS A 24 -12.20 15.79 -2.43
CA LYS A 24 -12.84 14.47 -2.27
C LYS A 24 -12.11 13.38 -3.07
N VAL A 25 -11.61 13.72 -4.25
CA VAL A 25 -10.87 12.77 -5.11
C VAL A 25 -9.50 12.45 -4.52
N GLY A 26 -8.85 13.42 -3.86
CA GLY A 26 -7.60 13.20 -3.14
C GLY A 26 -7.77 12.23 -1.96
N CYS A 27 -8.74 12.49 -1.09
CA CYS A 27 -9.02 11.63 0.07
C CYS A 27 -9.41 10.20 -0.32
N LEU A 28 -10.18 10.03 -1.39
CA LEU A 28 -10.57 8.71 -1.87
C LEU A 28 -9.35 7.88 -2.31
N ARG A 29 -8.36 8.48 -2.97
CA ARG A 29 -7.15 7.76 -3.38
C ARG A 29 -6.31 7.33 -2.19
N VAL A 30 -6.18 8.20 -1.19
CA VAL A 30 -5.47 7.86 0.06
C VAL A 30 -6.17 6.71 0.76
N PHE A 31 -7.50 6.75 0.86
CA PHE A 31 -8.28 5.67 1.46
C PHE A 31 -8.12 4.34 0.71
N ILE A 32 -8.21 4.35 -0.62
CA ILE A 32 -8.01 3.14 -1.44
C ILE A 32 -6.58 2.64 -1.30
N GLY A 33 -5.58 3.53 -1.25
CA GLY A 33 -4.19 3.17 -0.99
C GLY A 33 -4.03 2.48 0.36
N LEU A 34 -4.59 3.03 1.43
CA LEU A 34 -4.56 2.41 2.76
C LEU A 34 -5.24 1.03 2.77
N LEU A 35 -6.39 0.88 2.11
CA LEU A 35 -7.06 -0.40 1.98
C LEU A 35 -6.20 -1.42 1.22
N ALA A 36 -5.60 -1.02 0.10
CA ALA A 36 -4.66 -1.85 -0.64
C ALA A 36 -3.44 -2.23 0.22
N GLY A 37 -2.98 -1.32 1.08
CA GLY A 37 -1.92 -1.58 2.04
C GLY A 37 -2.29 -2.63 3.08
N VAL A 38 -3.49 -2.54 3.67
CA VAL A 38 -4.01 -3.55 4.60
C VAL A 38 -4.12 -4.91 3.92
N VAL A 39 -4.72 -4.97 2.73
CA VAL A 39 -4.88 -6.23 1.98
C VAL A 39 -3.53 -6.85 1.65
N SER A 40 -2.57 -6.05 1.15
CA SER A 40 -1.23 -6.54 0.80
C SER A 40 -0.48 -7.06 2.02
N SER A 41 -0.54 -6.35 3.14
CA SER A 41 0.09 -6.77 4.41
C SER A 41 -0.50 -8.09 4.95
N LEU A 42 -1.81 -8.27 4.84
CA LEU A 42 -2.48 -9.50 5.27
C LEU A 42 -2.15 -10.67 4.35
N LEU A 43 -2.18 -10.46 3.03
CA LEU A 43 -1.78 -11.47 2.05
C LEU A 43 -0.32 -11.90 2.24
N LEU A 44 0.56 -10.94 2.49
CA LEU A 44 1.98 -11.22 2.73
C LEU A 44 2.16 -12.05 4.00
N SER A 45 1.55 -11.62 5.10
CA SER A 45 1.61 -12.35 6.37
C SER A 45 1.05 -13.77 6.24
N GLY A 46 -0.07 -13.93 5.54
CA GLY A 46 -0.65 -15.24 5.26
C GLY A 46 0.25 -16.11 4.38
N ALA A 47 0.87 -15.54 3.34
CA ALA A 47 1.81 -16.25 2.48
C ALA A 47 3.07 -16.67 3.24
N LEU A 48 3.58 -15.82 4.13
CA LEU A 48 4.72 -16.14 5.00
C LEU A 48 4.33 -17.30 5.93
N VAL A 49 3.26 -17.18 6.72
CA VAL A 49 2.83 -18.27 7.62
C VAL A 49 2.56 -19.57 6.85
N SER A 50 1.88 -19.51 5.70
CA SER A 50 1.62 -20.70 4.87
C SER A 50 2.90 -21.34 4.35
N THR A 51 3.87 -20.52 3.94
CA THR A 51 5.18 -21.01 3.52
C THR A 51 5.88 -21.68 4.69
N TRP A 52 5.80 -21.06 5.87
CA TRP A 52 6.56 -21.54 7.00
C TRP A 52 6.03 -22.87 7.51
N THR A 53 4.71 -22.95 7.72
CA THR A 53 4.01 -24.18 8.09
C THR A 53 4.17 -25.32 7.07
N TYR A 54 4.38 -25.00 5.78
CA TYR A 54 4.68 -26.02 4.78
C TYR A 54 6.13 -26.51 4.89
N CYS A 55 7.08 -25.60 5.04
CA CYS A 55 8.52 -25.88 4.97
C CYS A 55 9.14 -26.32 6.31
N SER A 56 8.50 -26.13 7.46
CA SER A 56 8.99 -26.58 8.78
C SER A 56 8.00 -27.54 9.46
N ASP A 57 8.49 -28.28 10.46
CA ASP A 57 7.65 -29.08 11.38
C ASP A 57 7.26 -28.28 12.64
N GLU A 58 7.59 -26.99 12.70
CA GLU A 58 7.28 -26.12 13.83
C GLU A 58 5.78 -25.81 13.88
N ALA A 59 5.22 -25.81 15.10
CA ALA A 59 3.81 -25.55 15.28
C ALA A 59 3.49 -24.10 14.87
N PRO A 60 2.32 -23.82 14.22
CA PRO A 60 1.96 -22.48 13.75
C PRO A 60 1.99 -21.38 14.83
N GLY A 61 1.92 -21.77 16.11
CA GLY A 61 1.97 -20.88 17.26
C GLY A 61 3.37 -20.47 17.71
N GLU A 62 4.42 -21.24 17.40
CA GLU A 62 5.80 -20.91 17.80
C GLU A 62 6.38 -19.75 16.97
N TYR A 63 5.88 -19.54 15.74
CA TYR A 63 6.18 -18.36 14.93
C TYR A 63 5.57 -17.06 15.44
N LEU A 64 4.43 -17.15 16.12
CA LEU A 64 3.72 -16.00 16.67
C LEU A 64 4.15 -15.69 18.11
N ALA A 65 5.02 -16.51 18.69
CA ALA A 65 5.50 -16.38 20.06
C ALA A 65 7.03 -16.32 20.14
N PRO A 66 7.68 -15.22 19.71
CA PRO A 66 8.84 -14.73 20.41
C PRO A 66 8.33 -13.91 21.61
N ASP A 67 8.82 -14.19 22.81
CA ASP A 67 8.51 -13.43 24.04
C ASP A 67 8.81 -11.90 23.91
N ASP A 68 9.48 -11.49 22.82
CA ASP A 68 9.79 -10.09 22.46
C ASP A 68 9.04 -9.57 21.19
N GLY A 69 8.38 -10.45 20.43
CA GLY A 69 7.91 -10.18 19.06
C GLY A 69 6.58 -9.43 18.93
N GLN A 70 5.68 -9.54 19.91
CA GLN A 70 4.36 -8.90 19.84
C GLN A 70 4.45 -7.37 19.88
N ALA A 71 5.43 -6.81 20.59
CA ALA A 71 5.64 -5.37 20.70
C ALA A 71 6.04 -4.74 19.35
N LEU A 72 6.74 -5.49 18.50
CA LEU A 72 7.22 -5.03 17.19
C LEU A 72 6.25 -5.39 16.04
N TRP A 73 5.38 -6.38 16.23
CA TRP A 73 4.46 -6.84 15.19
C TRP A 73 3.50 -5.75 14.71
N LEU A 74 2.85 -5.03 15.63
CA LEU A 74 1.88 -3.99 15.27
C LEU A 74 2.56 -2.79 14.56
N PRO A 75 3.68 -2.24 15.06
CA PRO A 75 4.44 -1.22 14.33
C PRO A 75 4.90 -1.67 12.93
N LEU A 76 5.39 -2.91 12.78
CA LEU A 76 5.82 -3.44 11.48
C LEU A 76 4.65 -3.62 10.53
N LEU A 77 3.50 -4.09 11.03
CA LEU A 77 2.28 -4.20 10.23
C LEU A 77 1.80 -2.84 9.75
N LEU A 78 1.76 -1.84 10.63
CA LEU A 78 1.40 -0.46 10.27
C LEU A 78 2.39 0.11 9.25
N LEU A 79 3.68 -0.10 9.43
CA LEU A 79 4.71 0.33 8.48
C LEU A 79 4.47 -0.31 7.10
N ARG A 80 4.23 -1.62 7.04
CA ARG A 80 3.89 -2.30 5.77
C ARG A 80 2.66 -1.70 5.12
N VAL A 81 1.58 -1.48 5.89
CA VAL A 81 0.35 -0.83 5.37
C VAL A 81 0.66 0.52 4.74
N LEU A 82 1.48 1.35 5.40
CA LEU A 82 1.89 2.66 4.88
C LEU A 82 2.73 2.53 3.61
N VAL A 83 3.69 1.61 3.57
CA VAL A 83 4.57 1.40 2.41
C VAL A 83 3.76 0.90 1.20
N TYR A 84 2.93 -0.13 1.35
CA TYR A 84 2.08 -0.64 0.27
C TYR A 84 1.04 0.40 -0.17
N GLY A 85 0.46 1.16 0.76
CA GLY A 85 -0.48 2.21 0.42
C GLY A 85 0.17 3.37 -0.34
N ALA A 86 1.38 3.77 0.06
CA ALA A 86 2.17 4.76 -0.66
C ALA A 86 2.56 4.25 -2.05
N ALA A 87 2.97 2.98 -2.17
CA ALA A 87 3.27 2.34 -3.45
C ALA A 87 2.05 2.33 -4.38
N PHE A 88 0.86 2.02 -3.87
CA PHE A 88 -0.36 2.07 -4.66
C PHE A 88 -0.61 3.47 -5.24
N VAL A 89 -0.53 4.50 -4.39
CA VAL A 89 -0.72 5.90 -4.83
C VAL A 89 0.37 6.33 -5.81
N ALA A 90 1.63 5.94 -5.56
CA ALA A 90 2.75 6.25 -6.45
C ALA A 90 2.58 5.60 -7.83
N GLY A 91 2.14 4.34 -7.88
CA GLY A 91 1.88 3.64 -9.14
C GLY A 91 0.72 4.24 -9.93
N ASP A 92 -0.36 4.65 -9.26
CA ASP A 92 -1.47 5.41 -9.88
C ASP A 92 -0.97 6.71 -10.52
N LEU A 93 -0.16 7.48 -9.78
CA LEU A 93 0.37 8.76 -10.26
C LEU A 93 1.38 8.57 -11.40
N LEU A 94 2.26 7.57 -11.30
CA LEU A 94 3.28 7.29 -12.32
C LEU A 94 2.63 6.87 -13.64
N ALA A 95 1.69 5.92 -13.60
CA ALA A 95 0.99 5.47 -14.80
C ALA A 95 0.18 6.57 -15.48
N ARG A 96 -0.40 7.50 -14.71
CA ARG A 96 -1.07 8.70 -15.26
C ARG A 96 -0.12 9.69 -15.93
N ARG A 97 1.17 9.72 -15.53
CA ARG A 97 2.19 10.59 -16.14
C ARG A 97 2.75 9.98 -17.42
N VAL A 98 2.95 8.66 -17.44
CA VAL A 98 3.54 7.95 -18.57
C VAL A 98 2.55 7.82 -19.74
N CYS A 99 1.26 7.64 -19.45
CA CYS A 99 0.23 7.41 -20.47
C CYS A 99 -0.82 8.54 -20.49
N PRO A 100 -0.62 9.60 -21.29
CA PRO A 100 -1.62 10.66 -21.47
C PRO A 100 -2.78 10.17 -22.36
N LEU A 101 -3.65 9.34 -21.80
CA LEU A 101 -4.83 8.81 -22.51
C LEU A 101 -6.01 9.80 -22.44
N GLN A 102 -6.67 10.01 -23.59
CA GLN A 102 -7.81 10.94 -23.69
C GLN A 102 -9.12 10.37 -23.11
N ARG A 103 -9.30 9.04 -23.09
CA ARG A 103 -10.52 8.41 -22.54
C ARG A 103 -10.39 8.19 -21.02
N ARG A 104 -11.42 8.59 -20.28
CA ARG A 104 -11.48 8.47 -18.81
C ARG A 104 -11.30 7.03 -18.32
N TRP A 105 -11.97 6.07 -18.97
CA TRP A 105 -11.92 4.66 -18.60
C TRP A 105 -10.55 4.02 -18.82
N SER A 106 -9.91 4.29 -19.96
CA SER A 106 -8.56 3.78 -20.25
C SER A 106 -7.53 4.39 -19.31
N ARG A 107 -7.69 5.68 -18.95
CA ARG A 107 -6.82 6.34 -17.97
C ARG A 107 -6.96 5.71 -16.58
N ALA A 108 -8.17 5.42 -16.13
CA ALA A 108 -8.40 4.77 -14.84
C ALA A 108 -7.82 3.34 -14.82
N ALA A 109 -8.03 2.57 -15.89
CA ALA A 109 -7.50 1.21 -16.00
C ALA A 109 -5.96 1.19 -15.97
N VAL A 110 -5.30 2.07 -16.73
CA VAL A 110 -3.83 2.16 -16.73
C VAL A 110 -3.29 2.63 -15.39
N ALA A 111 -3.98 3.56 -14.73
CA ALA A 111 -3.57 4.02 -13.41
C ALA A 111 -3.67 2.91 -12.35
N LEU A 112 -4.77 2.16 -12.35
CA LEU A 112 -4.93 0.98 -11.48
C LEU A 112 -3.88 -0.08 -11.79
N LEU A 113 -3.62 -0.37 -13.07
CA LEU A 113 -2.60 -1.32 -13.47
C LEU A 113 -1.21 -0.90 -12.93
N GLY A 114 -0.84 0.37 -13.08
CA GLY A 114 0.41 0.89 -12.52
C GLY A 114 0.49 0.76 -10.99
N ALA A 115 -0.61 1.05 -10.30
CA ALA A 115 -0.71 0.86 -8.85
C ALA A 115 -0.50 -0.61 -8.45
N PHE A 116 -1.19 -1.54 -9.12
CA PHE A 116 -1.07 -2.97 -8.85
C PHE A 116 0.32 -3.51 -9.18
N VAL A 117 0.93 -3.09 -10.30
CA VAL A 117 2.29 -3.51 -10.67
C VAL A 117 3.28 -3.09 -9.61
N LEU A 118 3.21 -1.85 -9.12
CA LEU A 118 4.15 -1.36 -8.11
C LEU A 118 3.96 -2.08 -6.77
N CYS A 119 2.71 -2.31 -6.34
CA CYS A 119 2.43 -3.13 -5.16
C CYS A 119 2.93 -4.58 -5.33
N ALA A 120 2.76 -5.19 -6.51
CA ALA A 120 3.20 -6.56 -6.78
C ALA A 120 4.72 -6.70 -6.75
N VAL A 121 5.45 -5.75 -7.33
CA VAL A 121 6.92 -5.71 -7.26
C VAL A 121 7.38 -5.59 -5.81
N LEU A 122 6.78 -4.66 -5.05
CA LEU A 122 7.14 -4.47 -3.65
C LEU A 122 6.80 -5.70 -2.80
N PHE A 123 5.66 -6.35 -3.08
CA PHE A 123 5.26 -7.60 -2.45
C PHE A 123 6.29 -8.70 -2.72
N ALA A 124 6.73 -8.87 -3.97
CA ALA A 124 7.72 -9.87 -4.32
C ALA A 124 9.05 -9.64 -3.60
N VAL A 125 9.50 -8.39 -3.49
CA VAL A 125 10.73 -8.03 -2.76
C VAL A 125 10.57 -8.27 -1.26
N ASP A 126 9.50 -7.77 -0.66
CA ASP A 126 9.21 -7.91 0.78
C ASP A 126 9.10 -9.38 1.17
N PHE A 127 8.38 -10.17 0.37
CA PHE A 127 8.30 -11.61 0.53
C PHE A 127 9.67 -12.26 0.41
N SER A 128 10.45 -11.95 -0.62
CA SER A 128 11.78 -12.55 -0.82
C SER A 128 12.76 -12.27 0.32
N VAL A 129 12.72 -11.06 0.88
CA VAL A 129 13.62 -10.65 1.96
C VAL A 129 13.17 -11.24 3.31
N ASN A 130 11.87 -11.36 3.55
CA ASN A 130 11.33 -11.78 4.86
C ASN A 130 10.90 -13.25 4.92
N ASN A 131 10.98 -14.00 3.82
CA ASN A 131 10.60 -15.41 3.76
C ASN A 131 11.77 -16.36 4.09
N GLY A 132 12.88 -15.85 4.62
CA GLY A 132 13.97 -16.68 5.12
C GLY A 132 13.65 -17.21 6.51
N MET A 133 13.59 -18.53 6.65
CA MET A 133 13.77 -19.24 7.92
C MET A 133 15.25 -19.50 8.24
N ASP A 134 15.52 -19.78 9.50
CA ASP A 134 16.85 -20.13 9.98
C ASP A 134 17.34 -21.48 9.42
N PRO A 135 18.65 -21.60 9.08
CA PRO A 135 19.22 -22.85 8.62
C PRO A 135 19.05 -23.97 9.66
N GLY A 136 18.25 -24.99 9.34
CA GLY A 136 18.02 -26.16 10.21
C GLY A 136 16.56 -26.40 10.59
N THR A 137 15.67 -25.41 10.43
CA THR A 137 14.22 -25.57 10.68
C THR A 137 13.45 -26.08 9.45
N TYR A 138 14.10 -26.09 8.29
CA TYR A 138 13.52 -26.56 7.04
C TYR A 138 13.54 -28.09 6.90
N LEU A 139 12.40 -28.61 6.46
CA LEU A 139 12.27 -29.96 5.94
C LEU A 139 12.79 -30.01 4.51
N ARG A 140 14.00 -30.54 4.33
CA ARG A 140 14.61 -30.74 3.01
C ARG A 140 13.74 -31.56 2.04
N SER A 141 12.86 -32.41 2.57
CA SER A 141 11.91 -33.20 1.78
C SER A 141 10.82 -32.36 1.10
N ARG A 142 10.51 -31.18 1.63
CA ARG A 142 9.48 -30.27 1.10
C ARG A 142 10.09 -29.03 0.45
N CYS A 143 11.16 -28.50 1.04
CA CYS A 143 11.80 -27.25 0.62
C CYS A 143 13.33 -27.46 0.49
N PRO A 144 13.80 -28.12 -0.58
CA PRO A 144 15.22 -28.38 -0.78
C PRO A 144 15.99 -27.07 -0.94
N GLY A 145 17.08 -26.91 -0.19
CA GLY A 145 17.88 -25.68 -0.20
C GLY A 145 17.26 -24.50 0.55
N GLY A 146 16.17 -24.70 1.30
CA GLY A 146 15.48 -23.63 2.03
C GLY A 146 14.51 -22.81 1.18
N HIS A 147 14.23 -23.26 -0.05
CA HIS A 147 13.33 -22.58 -0.97
C HIS A 147 12.08 -23.40 -1.24
N LEU A 148 10.97 -22.70 -1.49
CA LEU A 148 9.73 -23.31 -1.94
C LEU A 148 9.88 -23.91 -3.33
N PRO A 149 9.06 -24.93 -3.70
CA PRO A 149 9.12 -25.57 -5.02
C PRO A 149 8.89 -24.62 -6.21
N TRP A 150 8.19 -23.52 -5.97
CA TRP A 150 7.86 -22.49 -6.97
C TRP A 150 8.77 -21.26 -6.91
N TRP A 151 9.79 -21.27 -6.04
CA TRP A 151 10.76 -20.20 -5.97
C TRP A 151 11.65 -20.19 -7.22
N PRO A 152 11.85 -19.04 -7.88
CA PRO A 152 12.74 -18.96 -9.03
C PRO A 152 14.19 -19.14 -8.56
N PHE A 153 14.90 -20.11 -9.15
CA PHE A 153 16.30 -20.46 -8.86
C PHE A 153 17.28 -19.48 -9.52
#